data_AF-X7EDD6-F1
#
_entry.id   AF-X7EDD6-F1
#
_cell.length_a   1.000
_cell.length_b   1.000
_cell.length_c   1.000
_cell.angle_alpha   90.00
_cell.angle_beta   90.00
_cell.angle_gamma   90.00
#
_symmetry.space_group_name_H-M   'P 1'
#
loop_
_entity.id
_entity.type
_entity.pdbx_description
1 polymer ?
#
loop_
_entity_poly.entity_id
_entity_poly.type
_entity_poly.pdbx_seq_one_letter_code
_entity_poly.pdbx_strand_id
1 'polypeptide(L)'
;MRRLVALSLAILGGVAVAFASRFWVLPLWSGGLFGIDALPAEGGLVRRWLQGTPFAPFELIVWLAGGVLLLSATEALTAWFAPPGSTDDIQEG
;
A
#
# COMPACT_ATOMS: atom_id res chain seq x y z
N MET A 1 13.11 0.60 18.97
CA MET A 1 11.64 0.52 18.74
C MET A 1 11.19 1.35 17.52
N ARG A 2 11.64 2.61 17.35
CA ARG A 2 11.31 3.45 16.18
C ARG A 2 11.56 2.78 14.81
N ARG A 3 12.68 2.07 14.67
CA ARG A 3 13.04 1.28 13.48
C ARG A 3 12.06 0.13 13.20
N LEU A 4 11.56 -0.53 14.26
CA LEU A 4 10.59 -1.60 14.14
C LEU A 4 9.23 -1.06 13.70
N VAL A 5 8.81 0.11 14.20
CA VAL A 5 7.56 0.78 13.79
C VAL A 5 7.61 1.22 12.33
N ALA A 6 8.73 1.80 11.89
CA ALA A 6 8.92 2.17 10.49
C ALA A 6 8.92 0.93 9.57
N LEU A 7 9.60 -0.15 9.98
CA LEU A 7 9.60 -1.42 9.27
C LEU A 7 8.19 -2.04 9.21
N SER A 8 7.46 -2.07 10.31
CA SER A 8 6.10 -2.62 10.30
C SER A 8 5.14 -1.79 9.46
N LEU A 9 5.27 -0.45 9.44
CA LEU A 9 4.50 0.38 8.51
C LEU A 9 4.86 0.13 7.05
N ALA A 10 6.16 0.03 6.73
CA ALA A 10 6.62 -0.26 5.37
C ALA A 10 6.14 -1.64 4.90
N ILE A 11 6.19 -2.64 5.78
CA ILE A 11 5.66 -3.99 5.52
C ILE A 11 4.14 -3.93 5.33
N LEU A 12 3.41 -3.20 6.18
CA LEU A 12 1.95 -3.07 6.08
C LEU A 12 1.55 -2.37 4.77
N GLY A 13 2.26 -1.31 4.40
CA GLY A 13 2.08 -0.61 3.13
C GLY A 13 2.40 -1.52 1.94
N GLY A 14 3.50 -2.28 2.00
CA GLY A 14 3.86 -3.26 0.99
C GLY A 14 2.82 -4.36 0.83
N VAL A 15 2.28 -4.90 1.93
CA VAL A 15 1.20 -5.89 1.93
C VAL A 15 -0.09 -5.29 1.37
N ALA A 16 -0.43 -4.06 1.73
CA ALA A 16 -1.61 -3.36 1.19
C ALA A 16 -1.48 -3.12 -0.33
N VAL A 17 -0.30 -2.71 -0.79
CA VAL A 17 0.01 -2.53 -2.21
C VAL A 17 -0.03 -3.86 -2.95
N ALA A 18 0.57 -4.92 -2.40
CA ALA A 18 0.52 -6.27 -2.96
C ALA A 18 -0.93 -6.80 -3.04
N PHE A 19 -1.75 -6.55 -2.02
CA PHE A 19 -3.16 -6.95 -1.99
C PHE A 19 -4.02 -6.15 -2.98
N ALA A 20 -3.77 -4.85 -3.10
CA ALA A 20 -4.42 -4.01 -4.12
C ALA A 20 -3.94 -4.35 -5.54
N SER A 21 -2.75 -4.95 -5.67
CA SER A 21 -2.13 -5.25 -6.95
C SER A 21 -2.96 -6.27 -7.73
N ARG A 22 -3.30 -5.92 -8.97
CA ARG A 22 -3.92 -6.84 -9.92
C ARG A 22 -3.07 -8.09 -10.19
N PHE A 23 -1.77 -8.01 -9.95
CA PHE A 23 -0.83 -9.10 -10.22
C PHE A 23 -0.88 -10.22 -9.18
N TRP A 24 -1.62 -10.04 -8.09
CA TRP A 24 -1.81 -11.06 -7.08
C TRP A 24 -2.93 -12.04 -7.48
N VAL A 25 -2.57 -13.02 -8.30
CA VAL A 25 -3.49 -14.07 -8.79
C VAL A 25 -3.67 -15.21 -7.79
N LEU A 26 -2.77 -15.32 -6.80
CA LEU A 26 -2.80 -16.41 -5.83
C LEU A 26 -3.89 -16.16 -4.77
N PRO A 27 -4.85 -17.08 -4.59
CA PRO A 27 -5.85 -16.95 -3.54
C PRO A 27 -5.19 -17.06 -2.17
N LEU A 28 -5.26 -16.00 -1.36
CA LEU A 28 -4.69 -15.96 -0.02
C LEU A 28 -5.53 -16.75 1.00
N TRP A 29 -6.82 -16.99 0.70
CA TRP A 29 -7.75 -17.78 1.51
C TRP A 29 -8.84 -18.39 0.63
N SER A 30 -9.57 -19.40 1.13
CA SER A 30 -10.72 -19.98 0.41
C SER A 30 -12.01 -19.22 0.75
N GLY A 31 -12.37 -18.18 -0.02
CA GLY A 31 -13.63 -17.41 0.14
C GLY A 31 -13.44 -15.90 0.30
N GLY A 32 -14.38 -15.20 0.93
CA GLY A 32 -14.23 -13.79 1.33
C GLY A 32 -13.46 -13.63 2.65
N LEU A 33 -12.68 -12.56 2.81
CA LEU A 33 -11.96 -12.30 4.08
C LEU A 33 -13.00 -12.20 5.22
N PHE A 34 -12.88 -13.04 6.25
CA PHE A 34 -13.86 -13.14 7.35
C PHE A 34 -15.31 -13.40 6.93
N GLY A 35 -15.54 -13.98 5.74
CA GLY A 35 -16.88 -14.24 5.19
C GLY A 35 -17.51 -13.04 4.48
N ILE A 36 -16.74 -11.97 4.22
CA ILE A 36 -17.20 -10.79 3.48
C ILE A 36 -16.88 -10.97 1.99
N ASP A 37 -17.90 -11.23 1.17
CA ASP A 37 -17.76 -11.46 -0.30
C ASP A 37 -17.20 -10.26 -1.08
N ALA A 38 -17.26 -9.07 -0.48
CA ALA A 38 -16.69 -7.85 -1.05
C ALA A 38 -15.16 -7.81 -0.98
N LEU A 39 -14.53 -8.63 -0.12
CA LEU A 39 -13.08 -8.79 -0.06
C LEU A 39 -12.68 -10.11 -0.73
N PRO A 40 -12.39 -10.11 -2.04
CA PRO A 40 -11.96 -11.31 -2.75
C PRO A 40 -10.68 -11.87 -2.15
N ALA A 41 -10.56 -13.20 -2.22
CA ALA A 41 -9.32 -13.93 -1.90
C ALA A 41 -8.14 -13.63 -2.81
N GLU A 42 -8.42 -13.03 -3.96
CA GLU A 42 -7.50 -12.67 -5.02
C GLU A 42 -7.33 -11.16 -5.11
N GLY A 43 -6.24 -10.71 -5.72
CA GLY A 43 -5.98 -9.29 -5.98
C GLY A 43 -6.99 -8.65 -6.92
N GLY A 44 -6.78 -7.37 -7.24
CA GLY A 44 -7.70 -6.62 -8.10
C GLY A 44 -8.91 -6.03 -7.37
N LEU A 45 -8.79 -5.79 -6.06
CA LEU A 45 -9.77 -5.03 -5.28
C LEU A 45 -10.07 -3.66 -5.91
N VAL A 46 -9.03 -2.99 -6.43
CA VAL A 46 -9.14 -1.69 -7.12
C VAL A 46 -9.97 -1.83 -8.40
N ARG A 47 -9.76 -2.91 -9.17
CA ARG A 47 -10.58 -3.21 -10.36
C ARG A 47 -12.05 -3.36 -10.02
N ARG A 48 -12.34 -4.12 -8.96
CA ARG A 48 -13.71 -4.41 -8.51
C ARG A 48 -14.37 -3.16 -7.94
N TRP A 49 -13.60 -2.32 -7.25
CA TRP A 49 -14.07 -1.01 -6.78
C TRP A 49 -14.36 -0.04 -7.94
N LEU A 50 -13.59 -0.11 -9.01
CA LEU A 50 -13.80 0.71 -10.21
C LEU A 50 -14.86 0.15 -11.17
N GLN A 51 -15.35 -1.08 -10.96
CA GLN A 51 -16.40 -1.65 -11.82
C GLN A 51 -17.66 -0.77 -11.78
N GLY A 52 -18.19 -0.44 -12.96
CA GLY A 52 -19.35 0.46 -13.11
C GLY A 52 -19.01 1.95 -13.19
N THR A 53 -17.73 2.31 -13.04
CA THR A 53 -17.26 3.69 -13.25
C THR A 53 -16.58 3.83 -14.61
N PRO A 54 -16.58 5.02 -15.23
CA PRO A 54 -15.79 5.30 -16.44
C PRO A 54 -14.28 5.22 -16.19
N PHE A 55 -13.85 5.06 -14.93
CA PHE A 55 -12.46 4.93 -14.51
C PHE A 55 -11.95 3.48 -14.49
N ALA A 56 -12.80 2.49 -14.73
CA ALA A 56 -12.42 1.08 -14.87
C ALA A 56 -11.20 0.82 -15.79
N PRO A 57 -11.06 1.44 -16.99
CA PRO A 57 -9.88 1.24 -17.83
C PRO A 57 -8.61 1.90 -17.27
N PHE A 58 -8.73 2.85 -16.34
CA PHE A 58 -7.61 3.56 -15.72
C PHE A 58 -7.19 2.93 -14.38
N GLU A 59 -7.65 1.72 -14.07
CA GLU A 59 -7.30 0.96 -12.86
C GLU A 59 -5.81 1.01 -12.54
N LEU A 60 -4.96 0.79 -13.55
CA LEU A 60 -3.51 0.80 -13.37
C LEU A 60 -2.99 2.16 -12.89
N ILE A 61 -3.52 3.25 -13.44
CA ILE A 61 -3.12 4.61 -13.07
C ILE A 61 -3.62 4.93 -11.66
N VAL A 62 -4.86 4.55 -11.34
CA VAL A 62 -5.43 4.71 -9.99
C VAL A 62 -4.60 3.93 -8.96
N TRP A 63 -4.19 2.71 -9.30
CA TRP A 63 -3.35 1.88 -8.46
C TRP A 63 -1.96 2.51 -8.28
N LEU A 64 -1.33 2.98 -9.37
CA LEU A 64 -0.02 3.61 -9.32
C LEU A 64 -0.05 4.90 -8.48
N ALA A 65 -1.06 5.75 -8.70
CA ALA A 65 -1.26 6.98 -7.94
C ALA A 65 -1.50 6.69 -6.46
N GLY A 66 -2.32 5.68 -6.15
CA GLY A 66 -2.56 5.23 -4.78
C GLY A 66 -1.29 4.70 -4.11
N GLY A 67 -0.47 3.92 -4.83
CA GLY A 67 0.82 3.42 -4.34
C GLY A 67 1.80 4.55 -4.02
N VAL A 68 1.94 5.53 -4.92
CA VAL A 68 2.78 6.71 -4.69
C VAL A 68 2.29 7.53 -3.50
N LEU A 69 0.98 7.81 -3.41
CA LEU A 69 0.41 8.53 -2.27
C LEU A 69 0.63 7.80 -0.95
N LEU A 70 0.48 6.48 -0.93
CA LEU A 70 0.72 5.67 0.27
C LEU A 70 2.19 5.70 0.70
N LEU A 71 3.11 5.60 -0.26
CA LEU A 71 4.56 5.72 -0.01
C LEU A 71 4.90 7.11 0.53
N SER A 72 4.42 8.18 -0.11
CA SER A 72 4.63 9.56 0.34
C SER A 72 4.01 9.81 1.71
N ALA A 73 2.83 9.26 2.01
CA ALA A 73 2.22 9.36 3.33
C ALA A 73 3.04 8.60 4.38
N THR A 74 3.61 7.45 4.03
CA THR A 74 4.49 6.68 4.91
C THR A 74 5.76 7.48 5.21
N GLU A 75 6.39 8.04 4.17
CA GLU A 75 7.57 8.89 4.31
C GLU A 75 7.26 10.13 5.18
N ALA A 76 6.20 10.87 4.86
CA ALA A 76 5.77 12.04 5.61
C ALA A 76 5.47 11.71 7.07
N LEU A 77 4.82 10.58 7.35
CA LEU A 77 4.54 10.13 8.71
C LEU A 77 5.84 9.78 9.44
N THR A 78 6.78 9.09 8.79
CA THR A 78 8.09 8.79 9.41
C THR A 78 8.92 10.04 9.67
N ALA A 79 8.87 11.03 8.78
CA ALA A 79 9.52 12.32 8.94
C ALA A 79 8.86 13.14 10.08
N TRP A 80 7.54 13.09 10.20
CA TRP A 80 6.82 13.74 11.29
C TRP A 80 7.21 13.21 12.67
N PHE A 81 7.52 11.91 12.76
CA PHE A 81 8.03 11.29 13.99
C PHE A 81 9.55 11.37 14.15
N ALA A 82 10.27 12.03 13.22
CA ALA A 82 11.71 12.26 13.36
C ALA A 82 11.95 13.42 14.34
N PRO A 83 12.76 13.24 15.39
CA PRO A 83 13.18 14.36 16.23
C PRO A 83 14.02 15.34 15.38
N PRO A 84 13.94 16.66 15.64
CA PRO A 84 14.74 17.64 14.91
C PRO A 84 16.23 17.31 15.11
N GLY A 85 16.93 16.99 14.01
CA GLY A 85 18.36 16.70 14.00
C GLY A 85 18.80 15.35 13.42
N SER A 86 17.91 14.53 12.82
CA SER A 86 18.37 13.42 11.97
C SER A 86 18.58 13.89 10.53
N THR A 87 19.50 14.83 10.35
CA THR A 87 20.11 15.14 9.06
C THR A 87 21.10 14.02 8.75
N ASP A 88 21.30 13.77 7.47
CA ASP A 88 22.39 13.00 6.90
C ASP A 88 23.75 13.66 7.20
N ASP A 89 24.15 13.78 8.47
CA ASP A 89 25.43 14.37 8.89
C ASP A 89 26.64 13.45 8.58
N ILE A 90 26.46 12.42 7.75
CA ILE A 90 27.55 11.55 7.30
C ILE A 90 27.38 11.19 5.82
N GLN A 91 27.31 12.19 4.93
CA GLN A 91 27.87 12.08 3.58
C GLN A 91 28.36 13.46 3.09
N GLU A 92 29.21 14.11 3.88
CA GLU A 92 30.31 14.91 3.32
C GLU A 92 31.60 14.15 3.58
N GLY A 93 32.31 13.83 2.50
CA GLY A 93 33.61 13.19 2.46
C GLY A 93 34.12 13.16 1.03
#